data_AF-A0A2T4IW39-F1
#
_entry.id   AF-A0A2T4IW39-F1
#
_cell.length_a   1.000
_cell.length_b   1.000
_cell.length_c   1.000
_cell.angle_alpha   90.00
_cell.angle_beta   90.00
_cell.angle_gamma   90.00
#
_symmetry.space_group_name_H-M   'P 1'
#
loop_
_entity.id
_entity.type
_entity.pdbx_description
1 polymer ?
#
loop_
_entity_poly.entity_id
_entity_poly.type
_entity_poly.pdbx_seq_one_letter_code
_entity_poly.pdbx_strand_id
1 'polypeptide(L)'
;MRRILPQTLPVWVLLIVIAGLLISQVATLYIVSRDRAAANDVVDLYRLNDRAFSLVQLMHDAAPEARKSIASGLSNATYALTVSDTPAVTSSIAGDDELAELEDILVGRLSKFGVTDARVRRDPATREADDAGGQVEPRDIGQVERDLLVLAADFAQSEKLTASLRFADGQWLNFTEPNTPVGPILSVDSLPLYALIAGLVVVSSIWSLRRLTAPYRTMETAVKRIGYDLKSPPIAETGSREVRTAARAVNAMQARLRDYVEDREHLAAALAHDLRTPLTRMRLRLELLRKSTVREALAHDLADIEEIASSVIDFATFEVTEEKSERIDFWSLVESIADGFEQVSFDNEDTRSRGLICIARPVALRRCVTNLVQNAVTYGKKAHLSLQQSGKIITLAIRDEGPGIPQAELDAVFGSFVRLEQSRNRQTGGLGLGLTIARNIARAAGGEVSLSNHPGGGLLTELRLPLAA
;
A
#
# COMPACT_ATOMS: atom_id res chain seq x y z
N MET A 1 0.42 2.91 21.22
CA MET A 1 1.47 2.52 20.24
C MET A 1 0.94 2.75 18.84
N ARG A 2 1.40 3.82 18.16
CA ARG A 2 0.93 4.19 16.82
C ARG A 2 1.42 3.15 15.80
N ARG A 3 0.55 2.76 14.87
CA ARG A 3 0.81 1.82 13.77
C ARG A 3 1.95 2.36 12.89
N ILE A 4 3.19 1.95 13.16
CA ILE A 4 4.38 2.27 12.35
C ILE A 4 4.37 1.46 11.02
N LEU A 5 3.50 0.46 10.91
CA LEU A 5 3.43 -0.39 9.73
C LEU A 5 2.45 0.17 8.67
N PRO A 6 2.89 0.30 7.41
CA PRO A 6 2.05 0.74 6.30
C PRO A 6 0.94 -0.29 6.02
N GLN A 7 -0.30 0.19 5.84
CA GLN A 7 -1.50 -0.65 5.72
C GLN A 7 -1.80 -1.16 4.31
N THR A 8 -0.91 -0.89 3.34
CA THR A 8 -1.14 -1.30 1.95
C THR A 8 -0.33 -2.55 1.65
N LEU A 9 -0.99 -3.60 1.17
CA LEU A 9 -0.39 -4.87 0.70
C LEU A 9 0.92 -4.67 -0.10
N PRO A 10 1.03 -3.68 -1.00
CA PRO A 10 2.24 -3.52 -1.78
C PRO A 10 3.45 -3.09 -0.96
N VAL A 11 3.28 -2.26 0.07
CA VAL A 11 4.40 -1.86 0.91
C VAL A 11 4.90 -3.03 1.75
N TRP A 12 4.01 -3.93 2.15
CA TRP A 12 4.38 -5.21 2.77
C TRP A 12 5.20 -6.10 1.85
N VAL A 13 4.77 -6.26 0.59
CA VAL A 13 5.54 -7.03 -0.41
C VAL A 13 6.91 -6.42 -0.64
N LEU A 14 7.01 -5.09 -0.73
CA LEU A 14 8.29 -4.39 -0.87
C LEU A 14 9.21 -4.65 0.32
N LEU A 15 8.70 -4.54 1.54
CA LEU A 15 9.47 -4.79 2.76
C LEU A 15 9.98 -6.24 2.81
N ILE A 16 9.15 -7.21 2.42
CA ILE A 16 9.56 -8.63 2.35
C ILE A 16 10.67 -8.82 1.31
N VAL A 17 10.54 -8.24 0.11
CA VAL A 17 11.56 -8.36 -0.94
C VAL A 17 12.88 -7.70 -0.52
N ILE A 18 12.83 -6.49 0.05
CA ILE A 18 14.02 -5.78 0.54
C ILE A 18 14.67 -6.57 1.68
N ALA A 19 13.89 -7.04 2.65
CA ALA A 19 14.41 -7.83 3.77
C ALA A 19 15.05 -9.13 3.27
N GLY A 20 14.40 -9.86 2.35
CA GLY A 20 14.94 -11.09 1.77
C GLY A 20 16.25 -10.85 1.01
N LEU A 21 16.34 -9.76 0.24
CA LEU A 21 17.57 -9.40 -0.45
C LEU A 21 18.69 -8.99 0.51
N LEU A 22 18.39 -8.22 1.56
CA LEU A 22 19.37 -7.85 2.58
C LEU A 22 19.90 -9.07 3.33
N ILE A 23 19.02 -9.98 3.74
CA ILE A 23 19.41 -11.24 4.40
C ILE A 23 20.32 -12.06 3.48
N SER A 24 19.98 -12.17 2.19
CA SER A 24 20.81 -12.87 1.21
C SER A 24 22.20 -12.23 1.05
N GLN A 25 22.28 -10.90 1.02
CA GLN A 25 23.56 -10.18 0.95
C GLN A 25 24.43 -10.40 2.19
N VAL A 26 23.83 -10.33 3.38
CA VAL A 26 24.54 -10.58 4.65
C VAL A 26 25.03 -12.04 4.71
N ALA A 27 24.19 -13.00 4.32
CA ALA A 27 24.58 -14.41 4.27
C ALA A 27 25.72 -14.66 3.28
N THR A 28 25.66 -14.04 2.09
CA THR A 28 26.72 -14.12 1.09
C THR A 28 28.03 -13.55 1.62
N LEU A 29 27.99 -12.37 2.26
CA LEU A 29 29.16 -11.74 2.87
C LEU A 29 29.77 -12.62 3.97
N TYR A 30 28.94 -13.26 4.78
CA TYR A 30 29.36 -14.17 5.83
C TYR A 30 30.04 -15.43 5.26
N ILE A 31 29.48 -16.02 4.19
CA ILE A 31 30.09 -17.19 3.53
C ILE A 31 31.46 -16.81 2.95
N VAL A 32 31.54 -15.70 2.20
CA VAL A 32 32.81 -15.23 1.61
C VAL A 32 33.84 -14.90 2.69
N SER A 33 33.41 -14.33 3.82
CA SER A 33 34.28 -14.10 5.00
C SER A 33 34.92 -15.39 5.48
N ARG A 34 34.10 -16.42 5.67
CA ARG A 34 34.50 -17.68 6.26
C ARG A 34 35.41 -18.46 5.32
N ASP A 35 35.06 -18.52 4.04
CA ASP A 35 35.84 -19.21 3.02
C ASP A 35 37.22 -18.57 2.83
N ARG A 36 37.32 -17.24 2.90
CA ARG A 36 38.61 -16.53 2.87
C ARG A 36 39.51 -16.87 4.05
N ALA A 37 38.95 -16.90 5.26
CA ALA A 37 39.72 -17.24 6.45
C ALA A 37 40.26 -18.67 6.39
N ALA A 38 39.40 -19.64 6.00
CA ALA A 38 39.81 -21.03 5.84
C ALA A 38 40.85 -21.23 4.73
N ALA A 39 40.70 -20.55 3.59
CA ALA A 39 41.66 -20.64 2.49
C ALA A 39 43.05 -20.08 2.85
N ASN A 40 43.10 -19.01 3.64
CA ASN A 40 44.37 -18.44 4.10
C ASN A 40 45.09 -19.36 5.09
N ASP A 41 44.34 -20.05 5.95
CA ASP A 41 44.93 -20.95 6.95
C ASP A 41 45.72 -22.09 6.29
N VAL A 42 45.14 -22.73 5.26
CA VAL A 42 45.82 -23.77 4.47
C VAL A 42 47.10 -23.23 3.80
N VAL A 43 47.09 -21.97 3.34
CA VAL A 43 48.27 -21.33 2.74
C VAL A 43 49.35 -21.09 3.79
N ASP A 44 48.99 -20.68 4.99
CA ASP A 44 49.94 -20.45 6.09
C ASP A 44 50.57 -21.76 6.58
N LEU A 45 49.78 -22.84 6.73
CA LEU A 45 50.30 -24.18 7.03
C LEU A 45 51.25 -24.69 5.93
N TYR A 46 50.92 -24.45 4.65
CA TYR A 46 51.79 -24.79 3.52
C TYR A 46 53.12 -24.03 3.56
N ARG A 47 53.10 -22.72 3.85
CA ARG A 47 54.30 -21.89 3.97
C ARG A 47 55.20 -22.36 5.11
N LEU A 48 54.60 -22.67 6.27
CA LEU A 48 55.33 -23.21 7.42
C LEU A 48 56.05 -24.51 7.06
N ASN A 49 55.34 -25.41 6.38
CA ASN A 49 55.90 -26.67 5.91
C ASN A 49 57.08 -26.48 4.95
N ASP A 50 56.96 -25.59 3.96
CA ASP A 50 58.01 -25.36 2.97
C ASP A 50 59.23 -24.65 3.55
N ARG A 51 59.01 -23.75 4.52
CA ARG A 51 60.09 -23.12 5.27
C ARG A 51 60.78 -24.09 6.21
N ALA A 52 60.03 -24.92 6.94
CA ALA A 52 60.60 -25.98 7.77
C ALA A 52 61.55 -26.85 6.94
N PHE A 53 61.10 -27.26 5.75
CA PHE A 53 61.92 -28.02 4.81
C PHE A 53 63.20 -27.29 4.40
N SER A 54 63.08 -26.02 4.00
CA SER A 54 64.23 -25.21 3.56
C SER A 54 65.25 -24.98 4.68
N LEU A 55 64.79 -24.67 5.90
CA LEU A 55 65.65 -24.45 7.06
C LEU A 55 66.35 -25.74 7.50
N VAL A 56 65.62 -26.86 7.57
CA VAL A 56 66.18 -28.15 7.94
C VAL A 56 67.18 -28.63 6.88
N GLN A 57 66.87 -28.50 5.59
CA GLN A 57 67.78 -28.86 4.51
C GLN A 57 69.08 -28.05 4.58
N LEU A 58 69.00 -26.75 4.86
CA LEU A 58 70.18 -25.89 5.01
C LEU A 58 71.04 -26.26 6.22
N MET A 59 70.40 -26.68 7.32
CA MET A 59 71.07 -26.96 8.60
C MET A 59 71.50 -28.41 8.79
N HIS A 60 71.00 -29.35 7.98
CA HIS A 60 71.27 -30.78 8.12
C HIS A 60 72.77 -31.10 8.14
N ASP A 61 73.50 -30.59 7.14
CA ASP A 61 74.94 -30.84 6.95
C ASP A 61 75.84 -29.96 7.83
N ALA A 62 75.26 -29.00 8.55
CA ALA A 62 76.00 -28.09 9.42
C ALA A 62 76.27 -28.73 10.79
N ALA A 63 77.47 -28.49 11.34
CA ALA A 63 77.81 -28.88 12.71
C ALA A 63 76.89 -28.18 13.75
N PRO A 64 76.63 -28.79 14.93
CA PRO A 64 75.73 -28.24 15.94
C PRO A 64 76.03 -26.79 16.38
N GLU A 65 77.30 -26.40 16.39
CA GLU A 65 77.72 -25.03 16.70
C GLU A 65 77.45 -24.06 15.53
N ALA A 66 77.66 -24.53 14.30
CA ALA A 66 77.41 -23.73 13.10
C ALA A 66 75.91 -23.47 12.90
N ARG A 67 75.01 -24.39 13.28
CA ARG A 67 73.55 -24.20 13.20
C ARG A 67 73.08 -23.00 14.02
N LYS A 68 73.65 -22.76 15.21
CA LYS A 68 73.33 -21.59 16.03
C LYS A 68 73.73 -20.29 15.33
N SER A 69 74.90 -20.26 14.68
CA SER A 69 75.34 -19.10 13.89
C SER A 69 74.45 -18.87 12.66
N ILE A 70 74.12 -19.93 11.90
CA ILE A 70 73.22 -19.87 10.75
C ILE A 70 71.84 -19.35 11.16
N ALA A 71 71.28 -19.85 12.27
CA ALA A 71 70.00 -19.41 12.80
C ALA A 71 70.00 -17.90 13.15
N SER A 72 71.04 -17.44 13.86
CA SER A 72 71.16 -16.03 14.22
C SER A 72 71.31 -15.09 13.01
N GLY A 73 71.94 -15.56 11.93
CA GLY A 73 72.11 -14.78 10.70
C GLY A 73 70.84 -14.71 9.83
N LEU A 74 69.93 -15.67 9.98
CA LEU A 74 68.66 -15.74 9.24
C LEU A 74 67.47 -15.20 10.04
N SER A 75 67.61 -15.02 11.35
CA SER A 75 66.57 -14.44 12.21
C SER A 75 66.39 -12.95 11.93
N ASN A 76 65.14 -12.50 11.85
CA ASN A 76 64.80 -11.07 11.76
C ASN A 76 63.57 -10.73 12.62
N ALA A 77 63.15 -9.47 12.62
CA ALA A 77 62.04 -9.00 13.47
C ALA A 77 60.70 -9.70 13.19
N THR A 78 60.46 -10.10 11.93
CA THR A 78 59.22 -10.75 11.49
C THR A 78 59.28 -12.26 11.67
N TYR A 79 60.48 -12.84 11.55
CA TYR A 79 60.71 -14.27 11.59
C TYR A 79 61.82 -14.58 12.60
N ALA A 80 61.40 -14.83 13.83
CA ALA A 80 62.30 -15.28 14.88
C ALA A 80 62.77 -16.70 14.56
N LEU A 81 64.09 -16.93 14.61
CA LEU A 81 64.72 -18.22 14.36
C LEU A 81 65.81 -18.46 15.39
N THR A 82 65.72 -19.58 16.12
CA THR A 82 66.69 -19.93 17.16
C THR A 82 66.97 -21.43 17.15
N VAL A 83 68.18 -21.81 17.58
CA VAL A 83 68.56 -23.21 17.81
C VAL A 83 68.95 -23.36 19.28
N SER A 84 68.23 -24.21 20.00
CA SER A 84 68.37 -24.40 21.45
C SER A 84 68.22 -25.86 21.83
N ASP A 85 68.55 -26.20 23.08
CA ASP A 85 68.39 -27.57 23.59
C ASP A 85 66.96 -27.85 24.09
N THR A 86 66.09 -26.83 24.05
CA THR A 86 64.68 -26.90 24.44
C THR A 86 63.76 -26.44 23.30
N PRO A 87 62.56 -27.03 23.17
CA PRO A 87 61.57 -26.58 22.21
C PRO A 87 60.88 -25.30 22.70
N ALA A 88 60.60 -24.38 21.79
CA ALA A 88 59.71 -23.25 22.03
C ALA A 88 58.25 -23.69 22.24
N VAL A 89 57.83 -24.77 21.54
CA VAL A 89 56.55 -25.44 21.75
C VAL A 89 56.71 -26.59 22.75
N THR A 90 56.32 -26.34 24.00
CA THR A 90 56.50 -27.30 25.10
C THR A 90 55.43 -28.39 25.14
N SER A 91 54.24 -28.15 24.59
CA SER A 91 53.19 -29.17 24.46
C SER A 91 53.63 -30.27 23.50
N SER A 92 53.38 -31.53 23.87
CA SER A 92 53.59 -32.68 22.98
C SER A 92 52.33 -33.10 22.23
N ILE A 93 51.22 -32.38 22.44
CA ILE A 93 49.94 -32.61 21.78
C ILE A 93 49.60 -31.32 21.03
N ALA A 94 49.29 -31.46 19.74
CA ALA A 94 48.83 -30.37 18.89
C ALA A 94 47.53 -29.73 19.43
N GLY A 95 47.36 -28.43 19.17
CA GLY A 95 46.20 -27.69 19.66
C GLY A 95 44.89 -27.97 18.90
N ASP A 96 45.00 -28.45 17.65
CA ASP A 96 43.89 -28.80 16.77
C ASP A 96 44.30 -29.94 15.81
N ASP A 97 43.31 -30.51 15.10
CA ASP A 97 43.52 -31.66 14.20
C ASP A 97 44.41 -31.31 12.99
N GLU A 98 44.32 -30.08 12.47
CA GLU A 98 45.10 -29.63 11.30
C GLU A 98 46.59 -29.50 11.64
N LEU A 99 46.90 -28.99 12.83
CA LEU A 99 48.27 -28.92 13.35
C LEU A 99 48.82 -30.32 13.62
N ALA A 100 48.00 -31.26 14.11
CA ALA A 100 48.43 -32.65 14.30
C ALA A 100 48.82 -33.30 12.97
N GLU A 101 48.00 -33.12 11.92
CA GLU A 101 48.34 -33.60 10.57
C GLU A 101 49.61 -32.93 10.02
N LEU A 102 49.79 -31.63 10.27
CA LEU A 102 50.99 -30.91 9.86
C LEU A 102 52.25 -31.43 10.60
N GLU A 103 52.19 -31.68 11.90
CA GLU A 103 53.27 -32.29 12.68
C GLU A 103 53.68 -33.64 12.09
N ASP A 104 52.72 -34.50 11.76
CA ASP A 104 52.97 -35.80 11.12
C ASP A 104 53.62 -35.64 9.73
N ILE A 105 53.14 -34.70 8.92
CA ILE A 105 53.71 -34.39 7.60
C ILE A 105 55.17 -33.91 7.75
N LEU A 106 55.45 -33.03 8.71
CA LEU A 106 56.77 -32.50 8.98
C LEU A 106 57.73 -33.61 9.41
N VAL A 107 57.36 -34.45 10.39
CA VAL A 107 58.18 -35.60 10.81
C VAL A 107 58.43 -36.55 9.64
N GLY A 108 57.39 -36.92 8.91
CA GLY A 108 57.49 -37.83 7.77
C GLY A 108 58.44 -37.30 6.68
N ARG A 109 58.27 -36.04 6.27
CA ARG A 109 59.05 -35.41 5.19
C ARG A 109 60.49 -35.10 5.58
N LEU A 110 60.72 -34.75 6.85
CA LEU A 110 62.02 -34.28 7.36
C LEU A 110 62.83 -35.36 8.07
N SER A 111 62.26 -36.55 8.30
CA SER A 111 62.96 -37.71 8.86
C SER A 111 64.26 -38.05 8.13
N LYS A 112 64.28 -37.91 6.80
CA LYS A 112 65.47 -38.10 5.96
C LYS A 112 66.63 -37.14 6.26
N PHE A 113 66.33 -36.00 6.90
CA PHE A 113 67.29 -35.01 7.35
C PHE A 113 67.56 -35.11 8.88
N GLY A 114 67.18 -36.23 9.50
CA GLY A 114 67.44 -36.49 10.91
C GLY A 114 66.51 -35.75 11.87
N VAL A 115 65.34 -35.28 11.41
CA VAL A 115 64.30 -34.76 12.29
C VAL A 115 63.54 -35.93 12.93
N THR A 116 63.37 -35.88 14.25
CA THR A 116 62.79 -36.97 15.06
C THR A 116 61.46 -36.59 15.71
N ASP A 117 61.20 -35.30 15.86
CA ASP A 117 59.99 -34.76 16.48
C ASP A 117 59.70 -33.39 15.84
N ALA A 118 58.43 -33.06 15.65
CA ALA A 118 57.96 -31.78 15.15
C ALA A 118 56.75 -31.34 15.97
N ARG A 119 56.74 -30.10 16.43
CA ARG A 119 55.67 -29.54 17.27
C ARG A 119 55.30 -28.17 16.76
N VAL A 120 54.01 -27.90 16.61
CA VAL A 120 53.50 -26.64 16.07
C VAL A 120 52.41 -26.08 16.98
N ARG A 121 52.42 -24.77 17.20
CA ARG A 121 51.41 -24.07 18.00
C ARG A 121 51.01 -22.76 17.34
N ARG A 122 49.71 -22.45 17.40
CA ARG A 122 49.16 -21.11 17.14
C ARG A 122 49.36 -20.23 18.37
N ASP A 123 50.16 -19.18 18.22
CA ASP A 123 50.35 -18.14 19.22
C ASP A 123 49.39 -16.98 18.93
N PRO A 124 48.61 -16.53 19.93
CA PRO A 124 47.71 -15.39 19.73
C PRO A 124 48.50 -14.13 19.42
N ALA A 125 47.86 -13.20 18.71
CA ALA A 125 48.41 -11.88 18.44
C ALA A 125 48.92 -11.21 19.73
N THR A 126 50.23 -10.97 19.80
CA THR A 126 50.87 -10.25 20.91
C THR A 126 50.51 -8.76 20.85
N ARG A 127 49.73 -8.26 21.81
CA ARG A 127 49.45 -6.83 22.03
C ARG A 127 50.63 -6.05 22.64
N GLU A 128 51.87 -6.42 22.32
CA GLU A 128 53.06 -5.76 22.88
C GLU A 128 53.82 -5.01 21.79
N ALA A 129 53.34 -3.79 21.48
CA ALA A 129 54.13 -2.66 21.01
C ALA A 129 53.22 -1.42 20.83
N ASP A 130 52.56 -0.97 21.91
CA ASP A 130 51.90 0.35 21.93
C ASP A 130 52.83 1.45 22.51
N ASP A 131 54.13 1.16 22.67
CA ASP A 131 55.07 2.06 23.36
C ASP A 131 56.32 2.45 22.54
N ALA A 132 56.27 2.26 21.21
CA ALA A 132 57.23 2.87 20.28
C ALA A 132 56.51 3.78 19.29
N GLY A 133 55.58 4.61 19.80
CA GLY A 133 54.91 5.67 19.06
C GLY A 133 55.84 6.84 18.72
N GLY A 134 56.87 6.59 17.91
CA GLY A 134 57.50 7.65 17.14
C GLY A 134 56.55 8.02 16.00
N GLN A 135 55.69 9.03 16.21
CA GLN A 135 55.00 9.72 15.11
C GLN A 135 56.04 10.36 14.20
N VAL A 136 56.56 9.59 13.25
CA VAL A 136 57.18 10.15 12.05
C VAL A 136 56.03 10.30 11.07
N GLU A 137 55.48 11.51 10.94
CA GLU A 137 54.73 11.87 9.73
C GLU A 137 55.74 12.01 8.60
N PRO A 138 55.82 11.08 7.65
CA PRO A 138 56.84 11.15 6.64
C PRO A 138 56.18 11.79 5.42
N ARG A 139 56.49 13.08 5.23
CA ARG A 139 55.84 13.98 4.27
C ARG A 139 56.05 13.64 2.78
N ASP A 140 56.62 12.48 2.44
CA ASP A 140 56.91 12.08 1.04
C ASP A 140 57.04 10.55 0.86
N ILE A 141 56.12 9.75 1.42
CA ILE A 141 56.11 8.29 1.18
C ILE A 141 55.28 7.92 -0.05
N GLY A 142 55.89 7.18 -0.98
CA GLY A 142 55.21 6.59 -2.15
C GLY A 142 54.12 5.57 -1.76
N GLN A 143 53.22 5.24 -2.68
CA GLN A 143 52.11 4.32 -2.39
C GLN A 143 52.58 2.93 -1.93
N VAL A 144 53.58 2.36 -2.61
CA VAL A 144 54.13 1.03 -2.29
C VAL A 144 54.74 0.98 -0.90
N GLU A 145 55.46 2.03 -0.49
CA GLU A 145 56.11 2.07 0.83
C GLU A 145 55.08 2.23 1.96
N ARG A 146 53.99 2.97 1.74
CA ARG A 146 52.84 2.99 2.67
C ARG A 146 52.19 1.61 2.80
N ASP A 147 51.94 0.94 1.67
CA ASP A 147 51.32 -0.39 1.68
C ASP A 147 52.20 -1.41 2.41
N LEU A 148 53.52 -1.35 2.24
CA LEU A 148 54.47 -2.20 2.96
C LEU A 148 54.52 -1.91 4.46
N LEU A 149 54.41 -0.64 4.88
CA LEU A 149 54.37 -0.26 6.29
C LEU A 149 53.07 -0.74 6.97
N VAL A 150 51.92 -0.58 6.30
CA VAL A 150 50.63 -1.08 6.80
C VAL A 150 50.66 -2.60 6.90
N LEU A 151 51.14 -3.28 5.86
CA LEU A 151 51.25 -4.74 5.85
C LEU A 151 52.20 -5.25 6.95
N ALA A 152 53.33 -4.58 7.18
CA ALA A 152 54.26 -4.92 8.26
C ALA A 152 53.62 -4.74 9.65
N ALA A 153 52.82 -3.69 9.85
CA ALA A 153 52.06 -3.48 11.07
C ALA A 153 50.98 -4.57 11.27
N ASP A 154 50.27 -4.93 10.19
CA ASP A 154 49.25 -6.00 10.22
C ASP A 154 49.87 -7.38 10.55
N PHE A 155 51.05 -7.71 9.98
CA PHE A 155 51.79 -8.93 10.32
C PHE A 155 52.35 -8.92 11.76
N ALA A 156 52.69 -7.75 12.29
CA ALA A 156 53.15 -7.64 13.68
C ALA A 156 52.01 -7.93 14.68
N GLN A 157 50.78 -7.60 14.29
CA GLN A 157 49.55 -7.78 15.06
C GLN A 157 48.77 -9.06 14.70
N SER A 158 49.25 -9.87 13.75
CA SER A 158 48.59 -11.13 13.39
C SER A 158 48.93 -12.25 14.39
N GLU A 159 48.09 -13.27 14.41
CA GLU A 159 48.42 -14.54 15.04
C GLU A 159 49.68 -15.12 14.39
N LYS A 160 50.43 -15.92 15.14
CA LYS A 160 51.69 -16.50 14.68
C LYS A 160 51.64 -18.01 14.79
N LEU A 161 52.30 -18.71 13.88
CA LEU A 161 52.57 -20.14 13.99
C LEU A 161 54.02 -20.33 14.43
N THR A 162 54.21 -20.96 15.59
CA THR A 162 55.53 -21.33 16.08
C THR A 162 55.74 -22.82 15.90
N ALA A 163 56.85 -23.20 15.27
CA ALA A 163 57.26 -24.58 15.06
C ALA A 163 58.58 -24.87 15.77
N SER A 164 58.65 -26.06 16.36
CA SER A 164 59.81 -26.62 17.04
C SER A 164 60.14 -27.98 16.43
N LEU A 165 61.31 -28.11 15.80
CA LEU A 165 61.76 -29.33 15.13
C LEU A 165 62.99 -29.90 15.84
N ARG A 166 62.97 -31.19 16.20
CA ARG A 166 64.06 -31.84 16.92
C ARG A 166 64.97 -32.63 15.99
N PHE A 167 66.26 -32.30 15.95
CA PHE A 167 67.28 -33.11 15.29
C PHE A 167 67.67 -34.34 16.13
N ALA A 168 68.24 -35.35 15.48
CA ALA A 168 68.68 -36.60 16.12
C ALA A 168 69.77 -36.40 17.19
N ASP A 169 70.51 -35.29 17.14
CA ASP A 169 71.49 -34.89 18.15
C ASP A 169 70.86 -34.23 19.39
N GLY A 170 69.54 -34.05 19.39
CA GLY A 170 68.77 -33.47 20.49
C GLY A 170 68.59 -31.96 20.42
N GLN A 171 69.19 -31.26 19.46
CA GLN A 171 68.97 -29.83 19.26
C GLN A 171 67.59 -29.55 18.66
N TRP A 172 66.98 -28.46 19.09
CA TRP A 172 65.71 -27.96 18.59
C TRP A 172 65.91 -26.73 17.71
N LEU A 173 65.33 -26.77 16.52
CA LEU A 173 65.14 -25.61 15.67
C LEU A 173 63.77 -25.01 15.97
N ASN A 174 63.77 -23.78 16.47
CA ASN A 174 62.57 -23.04 16.81
C ASN A 174 62.41 -21.86 15.87
N PHE A 175 61.27 -21.77 15.20
CA PHE A 175 60.97 -20.63 14.35
C PHE A 175 59.51 -20.23 14.42
N THR A 176 59.25 -18.96 14.19
CA THR A 176 57.90 -18.38 14.22
C THR A 176 57.60 -17.70 12.90
N GLU A 177 56.42 -17.97 12.35
CA GLU A 177 55.88 -17.32 11.16
C GLU A 177 54.60 -16.55 11.52
N PRO A 178 54.45 -15.29 11.10
CA PRO A 178 53.19 -14.59 11.26
C PRO A 178 52.18 -15.08 10.21
N ASN A 179 50.92 -15.25 10.62
CA ASN A 179 49.83 -15.63 9.73
C ASN A 179 49.53 -14.49 8.75
N THR A 180 49.06 -14.84 7.57
CA THR A 180 48.67 -13.88 6.53
C THR A 180 47.47 -13.06 7.04
N PRO A 181 47.59 -11.73 7.22
CA PRO A 181 46.49 -10.93 7.73
C PRO A 181 45.31 -10.96 6.75
N VAL A 182 44.14 -11.36 7.24
CA VAL A 182 42.88 -11.26 6.50
C VAL A 182 42.42 -9.80 6.50
N GLY A 183 42.62 -9.11 5.37
CA GLY A 183 42.12 -7.75 5.22
C GLY A 183 40.60 -7.66 5.46
N PRO A 184 40.08 -6.55 6.02
CA PRO A 184 38.66 -6.40 6.30
C PRO A 184 37.84 -6.50 5.00
N ILE A 185 36.74 -7.25 5.05
CA ILE A 185 35.82 -7.45 3.92
C ILE A 185 35.17 -6.12 3.51
N LEU A 186 35.02 -5.23 4.48
CA LEU A 186 34.57 -3.85 4.32
C LEU A 186 35.80 -2.94 4.33
N SER A 187 36.42 -2.80 3.17
CA SER A 187 37.43 -1.77 2.92
C SER A 187 36.80 -0.52 2.29
N VAL A 188 37.46 0.64 2.42
CA VAL A 188 37.05 1.89 1.77
C VAL A 188 36.92 1.72 0.25
N ASP A 189 37.75 0.86 -0.35
CA ASP A 189 37.74 0.57 -1.79
C ASP A 189 36.56 -0.33 -2.22
N SER A 190 36.08 -1.21 -1.34
CA SER A 190 34.96 -2.12 -1.62
C SER A 190 33.58 -1.51 -1.31
N LEU A 191 33.52 -0.51 -0.43
CA LEU A 191 32.32 0.27 -0.09
C LEU A 191 31.50 0.78 -1.31
N PRO A 192 32.09 1.38 -2.35
CA PRO A 192 31.33 1.84 -3.52
C PRO A 192 30.64 0.69 -4.28
N LEU A 193 31.27 -0.48 -4.37
CA LEU A 193 30.68 -1.66 -5.01
C LEU A 193 29.44 -2.13 -4.24
N TYR A 194 29.55 -2.29 -2.91
CA TYR A 194 28.43 -2.70 -2.07
C TYR A 194 27.30 -1.68 -2.08
N ALA A 195 27.63 -0.38 -2.06
CA ALA A 195 26.64 0.69 -2.18
C ALA A 195 25.90 0.65 -3.54
N LEU A 196 26.61 0.37 -4.63
CA LEU A 196 26.02 0.22 -5.96
C LEU A 196 25.05 -0.98 -6.01
N ILE A 197 25.44 -2.14 -5.47
CA ILE A 197 24.60 -3.34 -5.41
C ILE A 197 23.34 -3.07 -4.58
N ALA A 198 23.49 -2.46 -3.39
CA ALA A 198 22.36 -2.10 -2.53
C ALA A 198 21.44 -1.08 -3.21
N GLY A 199 21.99 -0.07 -3.89
CA GLY A 199 21.25 0.92 -4.65
C GLY A 199 20.44 0.28 -5.78
N LEU A 200 21.05 -0.64 -6.55
CA LEU A 200 20.39 -1.36 -7.64
C LEU A 200 19.23 -2.23 -7.12
N VAL A 201 19.43 -2.90 -5.98
CA VAL A 201 18.37 -3.66 -5.29
C VAL A 201 17.19 -2.76 -4.90
N VAL A 202 17.45 -1.59 -4.31
CA VAL A 202 16.41 -0.64 -3.91
C VAL A 202 15.66 -0.10 -5.13
N VAL A 203 16.38 0.33 -6.17
CA VAL A 203 15.78 0.87 -7.40
C VAL A 203 14.93 -0.19 -8.11
N SER A 204 15.45 -1.41 -8.26
CA SER A 204 14.71 -2.54 -8.86
C SER A 204 13.44 -2.87 -8.07
N SER A 205 13.53 -2.86 -6.74
CA SER A 205 12.39 -3.11 -5.84
C SER A 205 11.31 -2.03 -5.97
N ILE A 206 11.69 -0.75 -5.99
CA ILE A 206 10.76 0.37 -6.18
C ILE A 206 10.11 0.31 -7.57
N TRP A 207 10.90 0.01 -8.60
CA TRP A 207 10.41 -0.11 -9.98
C TRP A 207 9.40 -1.25 -10.12
N SER A 208 9.73 -2.43 -9.59
CA SER A 208 8.84 -3.60 -9.56
C SER A 208 7.52 -3.28 -8.85
N LEU A 209 7.60 -2.64 -7.68
CA LEU A 209 6.42 -2.26 -6.91
C LEU A 209 5.51 -1.30 -7.69
N ARG A 210 6.07 -0.23 -8.26
CA ARG A 210 5.31 0.74 -9.06
C ARG A 210 4.62 0.05 -10.23
N ARG A 211 5.30 -0.88 -10.88
CA ARG A 211 4.76 -1.64 -12.01
C ARG A 211 3.64 -2.61 -11.63
N LEU A 212 3.74 -3.25 -10.46
CA LEU A 212 2.72 -4.18 -9.96
C LEU A 212 1.49 -3.45 -9.39
N THR A 213 1.65 -2.24 -8.84
CA THR A 213 0.57 -1.51 -8.14
C THR A 213 -0.19 -0.51 -8.97
N ALA A 214 0.45 0.09 -9.97
CA ALA A 214 -0.17 1.06 -10.86
C ALA A 214 -1.53 0.59 -11.43
N PRO A 215 -1.67 -0.64 -12.00
CA PRO A 215 -2.93 -1.06 -12.62
C PRO A 215 -4.10 -1.18 -11.63
N TYR A 216 -3.85 -1.53 -10.37
CA TYR A 216 -4.91 -1.64 -9.36
C TYR A 216 -5.53 -0.28 -9.02
N ARG A 217 -4.71 0.77 -8.92
CA ARG A 217 -5.21 2.14 -8.68
C ARG A 217 -6.02 2.66 -9.85
N THR A 218 -5.59 2.35 -11.08
CA THR A 218 -6.34 2.68 -12.29
C THR A 218 -7.70 1.97 -12.31
N MET A 219 -7.75 0.67 -11.94
CA MET A 219 -9.01 -0.07 -11.82
C MET A 219 -9.93 0.49 -10.75
N GLU A 220 -9.42 0.78 -9.56
CA GLU A 220 -10.22 1.37 -8.48
C GLU A 220 -10.87 2.68 -8.92
N THR A 221 -10.08 3.54 -9.59
CA THR A 221 -10.56 4.84 -10.07
C THR A 221 -11.59 4.67 -11.19
N ALA A 222 -11.38 3.72 -12.10
CA ALA A 222 -12.31 3.43 -13.18
C ALA A 222 -13.62 2.83 -12.68
N VAL A 223 -13.59 1.88 -11.73
CA VAL A 223 -14.80 1.31 -11.13
C VAL A 223 -15.60 2.36 -10.38
N LYS A 224 -14.94 3.24 -9.60
CA LYS A 224 -15.60 4.39 -8.98
C LYS A 224 -16.26 5.28 -10.02
N ARG A 225 -15.58 5.53 -11.15
CA ARG A 225 -16.13 6.33 -12.26
C ARG A 225 -17.37 5.71 -12.88
N ILE A 226 -17.37 4.40 -13.13
CA ILE A 226 -18.55 3.66 -13.64
C ILE A 226 -19.74 3.84 -12.70
N GLY A 227 -19.52 3.89 -11.38
CA GLY A 227 -20.57 4.14 -10.40
C GLY A 227 -21.22 5.53 -10.48
N TYR A 228 -20.52 6.53 -11.02
CA TYR A 228 -21.04 7.89 -11.23
C TYR A 228 -21.51 8.15 -12.66
N ASP A 229 -20.81 7.57 -13.64
CA ASP A 229 -21.02 7.77 -15.07
C ASP A 229 -20.82 6.46 -15.83
N LEU A 230 -21.94 5.82 -16.15
CA LEU A 230 -21.99 4.56 -16.89
C LEU A 230 -21.53 4.71 -18.35
N LYS A 231 -21.62 5.93 -18.92
CA LYS A 231 -21.19 6.27 -20.28
C LYS A 231 -19.69 6.59 -20.36
N SER A 232 -18.97 6.50 -19.25
CA SER A 232 -17.53 6.74 -19.21
C SER A 232 -16.73 5.78 -20.11
N PRO A 233 -15.55 6.17 -20.63
CA PRO A 233 -14.76 5.33 -21.52
C PRO A 233 -14.35 4.00 -20.85
N PRO A 234 -14.31 2.89 -21.60
CA PRO A 234 -13.90 1.60 -21.06
C PRO A 234 -12.45 1.60 -20.58
N ILE A 235 -12.14 0.70 -19.65
CA ILE A 235 -10.80 0.54 -19.10
C ILE A 235 -9.87 0.02 -20.19
N ALA A 236 -8.72 0.67 -20.37
CA ALA A 236 -7.71 0.23 -21.33
C ALA A 236 -7.17 -1.16 -20.96
N GLU A 237 -7.27 -2.12 -21.89
CA GLU A 237 -6.82 -3.50 -21.71
C GLU A 237 -5.30 -3.64 -21.91
N THR A 238 -4.54 -2.92 -21.09
CA THR A 238 -3.07 -2.89 -21.13
C THR A 238 -2.47 -3.56 -19.88
N GLY A 239 -1.19 -3.96 -19.95
CA GLY A 239 -0.49 -4.58 -18.84
C GLY A 239 -0.41 -6.12 -18.91
N SER A 240 -0.26 -6.76 -17.75
CA SER A 240 -0.10 -8.22 -17.65
C SER A 240 -1.35 -8.97 -18.07
N ARG A 241 -1.24 -10.30 -18.25
CA ARG A 241 -2.38 -11.15 -18.64
C ARG A 241 -3.53 -11.03 -17.64
N GLU A 242 -3.20 -11.00 -16.35
CA GLU A 242 -4.14 -10.92 -15.24
C GLU A 242 -4.88 -9.57 -15.25
N VAL A 243 -4.15 -8.46 -15.43
CA VAL A 243 -4.73 -7.11 -15.52
C VAL A 243 -5.65 -7.00 -16.73
N ARG A 244 -5.24 -7.50 -17.90
CA ARG A 244 -6.07 -7.48 -19.12
C ARG A 244 -7.33 -8.33 -18.98
N THR A 245 -7.27 -9.46 -18.30
CA THR A 245 -8.45 -10.30 -18.05
C THR A 245 -9.42 -9.61 -17.10
N ALA A 246 -8.94 -9.01 -16.01
CA ALA A 246 -9.78 -8.26 -15.10
C ALA A 246 -10.38 -7.00 -15.77
N ALA A 247 -9.61 -6.28 -16.59
CA ALA A 247 -10.10 -5.13 -17.35
C ALA A 247 -11.24 -5.54 -18.30
N ARG A 248 -11.08 -6.66 -19.04
CA ARG A 248 -12.14 -7.22 -19.88
C ARG A 248 -13.39 -7.58 -19.11
N ALA A 249 -13.26 -8.20 -17.95
CA ALA A 249 -14.42 -8.56 -17.11
C ALA A 249 -15.19 -7.31 -16.64
N VAL A 250 -14.47 -6.25 -16.22
CA VAL A 250 -15.10 -4.98 -15.82
C VAL A 250 -15.75 -4.29 -17.01
N ASN A 251 -15.09 -4.24 -18.17
CA ASN A 251 -15.66 -3.66 -19.39
C ASN A 251 -16.93 -4.42 -19.82
N ALA A 252 -16.95 -5.75 -19.74
CA ALA A 252 -18.13 -6.56 -20.03
C ALA A 252 -19.27 -6.30 -19.04
N MET A 253 -18.96 -6.11 -17.75
CA MET A 253 -19.95 -5.72 -16.75
C MET A 253 -20.53 -4.33 -17.02
N GLN A 254 -19.67 -3.36 -17.36
CA GLN A 254 -20.10 -2.00 -17.73
C GLN A 254 -21.03 -2.02 -18.95
N ALA A 255 -20.68 -2.77 -19.99
CA ALA A 255 -21.52 -2.91 -21.18
C ALA A 255 -22.90 -3.48 -20.84
N ARG A 256 -22.96 -4.58 -20.08
CA ARG A 256 -24.23 -5.17 -19.64
C ARG A 256 -25.09 -4.23 -18.79
N LEU A 257 -24.46 -3.45 -17.90
CA LEU A 257 -25.17 -2.46 -17.09
C LEU A 257 -25.74 -1.34 -17.96
N ARG A 258 -24.98 -0.88 -18.97
CA ARG A 258 -25.46 0.13 -19.91
C ARG A 258 -26.63 -0.39 -20.72
N ASP A 259 -26.51 -1.58 -21.29
CA ASP A 259 -27.59 -2.21 -22.07
C ASP A 259 -28.85 -2.37 -21.19
N TYR A 260 -28.70 -2.81 -19.94
CA TYR A 260 -29.81 -2.93 -18.99
C TYR A 260 -30.49 -1.59 -18.66
N VAL A 261 -29.71 -0.52 -18.51
CA VAL A 261 -30.26 0.82 -18.29
C VAL A 261 -31.00 1.27 -19.54
N GLU A 262 -30.37 1.24 -20.72
CA GLU A 262 -30.96 1.63 -22.03
C GLU A 262 -32.26 0.87 -22.31
N ASP A 263 -32.32 -0.44 -22.07
CA ASP A 263 -33.53 -1.26 -22.21
C ASP A 263 -34.66 -0.77 -21.30
N ARG A 264 -34.33 -0.42 -20.04
CA ARG A 264 -35.31 0.14 -19.10
C ARG A 264 -35.80 1.52 -19.55
N GLU A 265 -34.94 2.34 -20.15
CA GLU A 265 -35.32 3.65 -20.72
C GLU A 265 -36.30 3.48 -21.88
N HIS A 266 -35.98 2.60 -22.83
CA HIS A 266 -36.81 2.31 -23.99
C HIS A 266 -38.17 1.75 -23.59
N LEU A 267 -38.20 0.82 -22.62
CA LEU A 267 -39.44 0.26 -22.09
C LEU A 267 -40.31 1.35 -21.44
N ALA A 268 -39.71 2.22 -20.62
CA ALA A 268 -40.42 3.32 -19.97
C ALA A 268 -41.03 4.30 -20.98
N ALA A 269 -40.26 4.69 -22.00
CA ALA A 269 -40.72 5.59 -23.06
C ALA A 269 -41.84 4.97 -23.91
N ALA A 270 -41.72 3.68 -24.26
CA ALA A 270 -42.75 2.95 -24.99
C ALA A 270 -44.05 2.85 -24.20
N LEU A 271 -43.97 2.44 -22.92
CA LEU A 271 -45.13 2.38 -22.02
C LEU A 271 -45.80 3.75 -21.87
N ALA A 272 -45.02 4.83 -21.78
CA ALA A 272 -45.54 6.17 -21.66
C ALA A 272 -46.38 6.61 -22.86
N HIS A 273 -45.85 6.35 -24.06
CA HIS A 273 -46.52 6.67 -25.31
C HIS A 273 -47.82 5.85 -25.48
N ASP A 274 -47.75 4.55 -25.18
CA ASP A 274 -48.85 3.62 -25.38
C ASP A 274 -49.96 3.78 -24.36
N LEU A 275 -49.68 4.32 -23.17
CA LEU A 275 -50.69 4.69 -22.16
C LEU A 275 -51.34 6.05 -22.45
N ARG A 276 -50.58 7.05 -22.92
CA ARG A 276 -51.12 8.39 -23.20
C ARG A 276 -52.21 8.35 -24.28
N THR A 277 -52.00 7.55 -25.32
CA THR A 277 -52.93 7.45 -26.47
C THR A 277 -54.36 6.99 -26.09
N PRO A 278 -54.57 5.87 -25.37
CA PRO A 278 -55.90 5.45 -24.93
C PRO A 278 -56.50 6.39 -23.88
N LEU A 279 -55.69 6.98 -22.97
CA LEU A 279 -56.18 7.93 -21.97
C LEU A 279 -56.75 9.19 -22.62
N THR A 280 -56.03 9.80 -23.57
CA THR A 280 -56.53 10.96 -24.33
C THR A 280 -57.82 10.63 -25.07
N ARG A 281 -57.93 9.43 -25.68
CA ARG A 281 -59.18 9.00 -26.35
C ARG A 281 -60.33 8.85 -25.35
N MET A 282 -60.09 8.29 -24.17
CA MET A 282 -61.10 8.18 -23.11
C MET A 282 -61.56 9.56 -22.64
N ARG A 283 -60.63 10.50 -22.45
CA ARG A 283 -60.91 11.88 -22.06
C ARG A 283 -61.80 12.60 -23.08
N LEU A 284 -61.45 12.53 -24.37
CA LEU A 284 -62.25 13.09 -25.45
C LEU A 284 -63.66 12.47 -25.51
N ARG A 285 -63.77 11.14 -25.31
CA ARG A 285 -65.07 10.46 -25.27
C ARG A 285 -65.92 10.91 -24.08
N LEU A 286 -65.32 11.13 -22.91
CA LEU A 286 -66.03 11.65 -21.73
C LEU A 286 -66.48 13.09 -21.93
N GLU A 287 -65.70 13.92 -22.62
CA GLU A 287 -66.07 15.31 -22.93
C GLU A 287 -67.32 15.41 -23.82
N LEU A 288 -67.51 14.45 -24.73
CA LEU A 288 -68.65 14.34 -25.63
C LEU A 288 -69.96 13.86 -24.94
N LEU A 289 -69.88 13.29 -23.73
CA LEU A 289 -71.08 12.87 -22.98
C LEU A 289 -71.81 14.08 -22.39
N ARG A 290 -73.15 14.03 -22.29
CA ARG A 290 -73.90 15.08 -21.57
C ARG A 290 -73.47 15.14 -20.10
N LYS A 291 -73.49 16.34 -19.51
CA LYS A 291 -73.20 16.52 -18.07
C LYS A 291 -74.13 15.62 -17.25
N SER A 292 -73.54 14.73 -16.46
CA SER A 292 -74.21 13.81 -15.54
C SER A 292 -73.27 13.53 -14.38
N THR A 293 -73.83 13.14 -13.23
CA THR A 293 -73.05 12.71 -12.06
C THR A 293 -72.12 11.54 -12.38
N VAL A 294 -72.53 10.67 -13.30
CA VAL A 294 -71.72 9.54 -13.80
C VAL A 294 -70.54 10.00 -14.65
N ARG A 295 -70.72 11.03 -15.50
CA ARG A 295 -69.62 11.63 -16.27
C ARG A 295 -68.55 12.23 -15.35
N GLU A 296 -68.98 12.95 -14.32
CA GLU A 296 -68.06 13.57 -13.35
C GLU A 296 -67.28 12.50 -12.56
N ALA A 297 -67.95 11.43 -12.11
CA ALA A 297 -67.29 10.30 -11.46
C ALA A 297 -66.26 9.60 -12.38
N LEU A 298 -66.61 9.34 -13.64
CA LEU A 298 -65.69 8.73 -14.62
C LEU A 298 -64.54 9.66 -15.01
N ALA A 299 -64.77 10.97 -15.07
CA ALA A 299 -63.72 11.95 -15.33
C ALA A 299 -62.72 12.01 -14.16
N HIS A 300 -63.21 11.86 -12.92
CA HIS A 300 -62.37 11.76 -11.74
C HIS A 300 -61.55 10.45 -11.74
N ASP A 301 -62.18 9.30 -11.96
CA ASP A 301 -61.48 8.01 -12.08
C ASP A 301 -60.42 8.03 -13.22
N LEU A 302 -60.69 8.71 -14.34
CA LEU A 302 -59.71 8.85 -15.42
C LEU A 302 -58.54 9.75 -15.03
N ALA A 303 -58.79 10.84 -14.31
CA ALA A 303 -57.73 11.72 -13.80
C ALA A 303 -56.82 10.97 -12.82
N ASP A 304 -57.38 10.13 -11.95
CA ASP A 304 -56.60 9.28 -11.04
C ASP A 304 -55.71 8.31 -11.82
N ILE A 305 -56.22 7.69 -12.89
CA ILE A 305 -55.44 6.78 -13.75
C ILE A 305 -54.34 7.54 -14.50
N GLU A 306 -54.62 8.76 -14.99
CA GLU A 306 -53.63 9.62 -15.64
C GLU A 306 -52.49 9.98 -14.67
N GLU A 307 -52.80 10.32 -13.42
CA GLU A 307 -51.82 10.64 -12.38
C GLU A 307 -50.98 9.42 -11.99
N ILE A 308 -51.62 8.25 -11.86
CA ILE A 308 -50.96 6.97 -11.60
C ILE A 308 -50.00 6.62 -12.74
N ALA A 309 -50.47 6.68 -13.98
CA ALA A 309 -49.66 6.35 -15.15
C ALA A 309 -48.47 7.29 -15.27
N SER A 310 -48.68 8.61 -15.14
CA SER A 310 -47.61 9.60 -15.17
C SER A 310 -46.58 9.31 -14.08
N SER A 311 -47.01 9.05 -12.85
CA SER A 311 -46.10 8.76 -11.73
C SER A 311 -45.22 7.53 -11.97
N VAL A 312 -45.77 6.45 -12.56
CA VAL A 312 -45.01 5.23 -12.89
C VAL A 312 -44.02 5.49 -14.03
N ILE A 313 -44.48 6.15 -15.10
CA ILE A 313 -43.64 6.54 -16.23
C ILE A 313 -42.48 7.39 -15.72
N ASP A 314 -42.81 8.40 -14.95
CA ASP A 314 -41.85 9.39 -14.47
C ASP A 314 -40.90 8.81 -13.40
N PHE A 315 -41.27 7.73 -12.73
CA PHE A 315 -40.37 6.94 -11.89
C PHE A 315 -39.41 6.10 -12.75
N ALA A 316 -39.92 5.52 -13.83
CA ALA A 316 -39.13 4.72 -14.75
C ALA A 316 -38.17 5.56 -15.62
N THR A 317 -38.51 6.82 -15.91
CA THR A 317 -37.69 7.77 -16.70
C THR A 317 -36.87 8.74 -15.84
N PHE A 318 -36.95 8.64 -14.50
CA PHE A 318 -36.29 9.59 -13.60
C PHE A 318 -34.75 9.66 -13.82
N GLU A 319 -34.10 8.51 -13.97
CA GLU A 319 -32.65 8.42 -14.19
C GLU A 319 -32.23 8.84 -15.60
N VAL A 320 -33.18 8.86 -16.54
CA VAL A 320 -33.00 8.90 -18.00
C VAL A 320 -32.97 10.32 -18.55
N THR A 321 -33.62 11.27 -17.88
CA THR A 321 -33.73 12.63 -18.43
C THR A 321 -32.36 13.31 -18.37
N GLU A 322 -31.72 13.48 -19.54
CA GLU A 322 -30.51 14.29 -19.75
C GLU A 322 -30.81 15.79 -19.56
N GLU A 323 -31.19 16.14 -18.34
CA GLU A 323 -31.29 17.52 -17.91
C GLU A 323 -29.90 17.98 -17.42
N LYS A 324 -29.44 19.11 -17.95
CA LYS A 324 -28.19 19.73 -17.51
C LYS A 324 -28.39 20.33 -16.13
N SER A 325 -27.39 20.18 -15.26
CA SER A 325 -27.38 20.87 -13.99
C SER A 325 -27.10 22.37 -14.19
N GLU A 326 -27.91 23.21 -13.57
CA GLU A 326 -27.83 24.68 -13.65
C GLU A 326 -27.77 25.28 -12.25
N ARG A 327 -27.35 26.56 -12.16
CA ARG A 327 -27.40 27.33 -10.91
C ARG A 327 -28.84 27.79 -10.68
N ILE A 328 -29.48 27.29 -9.62
CA ILE A 328 -30.88 27.55 -9.31
C ILE A 328 -30.94 28.34 -8.01
N ASP A 329 -31.65 29.48 -8.02
CA ASP A 329 -32.07 30.15 -6.79
C ASP A 329 -33.16 29.32 -6.12
N PHE A 330 -32.78 28.61 -5.06
CA PHE A 330 -33.64 27.65 -4.40
C PHE A 330 -34.81 28.31 -3.68
N TRP A 331 -34.64 29.54 -3.17
CA TRP A 331 -35.73 30.30 -2.58
C TRP A 331 -36.83 30.55 -3.61
N SER A 332 -36.47 31.14 -4.75
CA SER A 332 -37.40 31.46 -5.83
C SER A 332 -38.14 30.23 -6.36
N LEU A 333 -37.47 29.07 -6.41
CA LEU A 333 -38.08 27.80 -6.79
C LEU A 333 -39.11 27.33 -5.75
N VAL A 334 -38.79 27.36 -4.45
CA VAL A 334 -39.70 26.93 -3.39
C VAL A 334 -40.90 27.89 -3.28
N GLU A 335 -40.67 29.19 -3.36
CA GLU A 335 -41.71 30.23 -3.36
C GLU A 335 -42.70 30.01 -4.51
N SER A 336 -42.19 29.82 -5.74
CA SER A 336 -43.03 29.51 -6.91
C SER A 336 -43.87 28.24 -6.76
N ILE A 337 -43.40 27.25 -6.00
CA ILE A 337 -44.15 26.01 -5.75
C ILE A 337 -45.19 26.24 -4.65
N ALA A 338 -44.82 26.94 -3.58
CA ALA A 338 -45.71 27.26 -2.47
C ALA A 338 -46.94 28.08 -2.93
N ASP A 339 -46.76 29.02 -3.86
CA ASP A 339 -47.85 29.79 -4.48
C ASP A 339 -48.91 28.93 -5.17
N GLY A 340 -48.56 27.68 -5.55
CA GLY A 340 -49.48 26.73 -6.16
C GLY A 340 -50.39 25.98 -5.17
N PHE A 341 -50.18 26.13 -3.86
CA PHE A 341 -50.93 25.42 -2.81
C PHE A 341 -51.48 26.38 -1.76
N GLU A 342 -52.80 26.51 -1.66
CA GLU A 342 -53.45 27.42 -0.69
C GLU A 342 -53.19 27.03 0.79
N GLN A 343 -52.86 25.77 1.05
CA GLN A 343 -52.65 25.22 2.39
C GLN A 343 -51.19 25.32 2.87
N VAL A 344 -50.35 26.05 2.13
CA VAL A 344 -48.92 26.20 2.41
C VAL A 344 -48.65 27.59 2.98
N SER A 345 -47.88 27.65 4.07
CA SER A 345 -47.42 28.91 4.68
C SER A 345 -45.94 28.86 5.01
N PHE A 346 -45.30 30.03 5.08
CA PHE A 346 -43.92 30.14 5.55
C PHE A 346 -43.92 30.50 7.04
N ASP A 347 -43.19 29.75 7.87
CA ASP A 347 -43.22 29.89 9.34
C ASP A 347 -42.59 31.21 9.84
N ASN A 348 -41.76 31.90 9.04
CA ASN A 348 -41.11 33.16 9.43
C ASN A 348 -40.99 34.17 8.26
N GLU A 349 -41.29 35.44 8.51
CA GLU A 349 -41.07 36.54 7.54
C GLU A 349 -39.58 36.89 7.35
N ASP A 350 -38.73 36.58 8.33
CA ASP A 350 -37.28 36.83 8.32
C ASP A 350 -36.47 35.81 7.48
N THR A 351 -37.13 34.77 6.97
CA THR A 351 -36.49 33.69 6.20
C THR A 351 -36.31 33.98 4.70
N ARG A 352 -36.47 35.23 4.24
CA ARG A 352 -36.12 35.65 2.86
C ARG A 352 -34.59 35.70 2.65
N SER A 353 -33.91 34.59 2.89
CA SER A 353 -32.50 34.41 2.57
C SER A 353 -32.34 34.38 1.06
N ARG A 354 -32.10 35.55 0.48
CA ARG A 354 -31.75 35.70 -0.95
C ARG A 354 -30.35 35.14 -1.18
N GLY A 355 -30.13 34.48 -2.31
CA GLY A 355 -28.81 33.94 -2.68
C GLY A 355 -28.57 32.48 -2.26
N LEU A 356 -29.61 31.72 -1.94
CA LEU A 356 -29.53 30.26 -1.73
C LEU A 356 -29.40 29.54 -3.08
N ILE A 357 -28.23 29.68 -3.70
CA ILE A 357 -27.97 29.08 -5.02
C ILE A 357 -27.50 27.63 -4.84
N CYS A 358 -28.17 26.69 -5.48
CA CYS A 358 -27.75 25.29 -5.58
C CYS A 358 -27.44 24.91 -7.04
N ILE A 359 -26.68 23.83 -7.25
CA ILE A 359 -26.45 23.26 -8.58
C ILE A 359 -27.27 21.99 -8.68
N ALA A 360 -28.32 22.02 -9.49
CA ALA A 360 -29.18 20.86 -9.72
C ALA A 360 -29.86 20.93 -11.08
N ARG A 361 -30.58 19.86 -11.44
CA ARG A 361 -31.44 19.76 -12.61
C ARG A 361 -32.77 20.49 -12.35
N PRO A 362 -33.11 21.61 -13.02
CA PRO A 362 -34.25 22.46 -12.67
C PRO A 362 -35.62 21.77 -12.56
N VAL A 363 -36.01 20.99 -13.56
CA VAL A 363 -37.28 20.25 -13.65
C VAL A 363 -37.30 19.15 -12.60
N ALA A 364 -36.20 18.39 -12.46
CA ALA A 364 -36.09 17.38 -11.41
C ALA A 364 -36.20 18.01 -10.01
N LEU A 365 -35.49 19.11 -9.73
CA LEU A 365 -35.53 19.75 -8.42
C LEU A 365 -36.90 20.33 -8.08
N ARG A 366 -37.56 20.98 -9.05
CA ARG A 366 -38.96 21.43 -8.91
C ARG A 366 -39.84 20.28 -8.50
N ARG A 367 -39.73 19.15 -9.19
CA ARG A 367 -40.50 17.94 -8.91
C ARG A 367 -40.24 17.35 -7.52
N CYS A 368 -38.98 17.34 -7.07
CA CYS A 368 -38.62 16.92 -5.72
C CYS A 368 -39.39 17.74 -4.69
N VAL A 369 -39.29 19.07 -4.77
CA VAL A 369 -39.97 19.97 -3.83
C VAL A 369 -41.49 19.83 -3.94
N THR A 370 -42.05 19.77 -5.14
CA THR A 370 -43.50 19.55 -5.35
C THR A 370 -43.97 18.26 -4.69
N ASN A 371 -43.25 17.14 -4.85
CA ASN A 371 -43.62 15.87 -4.21
C ASN A 371 -43.59 15.96 -2.68
N LEU A 372 -42.60 16.64 -2.10
CA LEU A 372 -42.49 16.78 -0.65
C LEU A 372 -43.60 17.69 -0.08
N VAL A 373 -43.87 18.81 -0.75
CA VAL A 373 -44.95 19.75 -0.36
C VAL A 373 -46.32 19.11 -0.51
N GLN A 374 -46.58 18.45 -1.64
CA GLN A 374 -47.84 17.74 -1.87
C GLN A 374 -48.06 16.65 -0.82
N ASN A 375 -47.02 15.90 -0.44
CA ASN A 375 -47.12 14.92 0.63
C ASN A 375 -47.50 15.56 1.98
N ALA A 376 -46.87 16.69 2.34
CA ALA A 376 -47.20 17.42 3.55
C ALA A 376 -48.66 17.93 3.55
N VAL A 377 -49.15 18.45 2.43
CA VAL A 377 -50.54 18.94 2.30
C VAL A 377 -51.54 17.78 2.33
N THR A 378 -51.31 16.70 1.59
CA THR A 378 -52.22 15.56 1.49
C THR A 378 -52.39 14.83 2.82
N TYR A 379 -51.30 14.58 3.56
CA TYR A 379 -51.34 13.79 4.79
C TYR A 379 -51.41 14.64 6.06
N GLY A 380 -50.91 15.88 6.02
CA GLY A 380 -50.85 16.76 7.18
C GLY A 380 -51.74 17.99 7.12
N LYS A 381 -52.65 18.09 6.14
CA LYS A 381 -53.65 19.17 5.93
C LYS A 381 -53.06 20.54 5.58
N LYS A 382 -52.03 20.99 6.30
CA LYS A 382 -51.28 22.21 6.08
C LYS A 382 -49.79 21.92 6.12
N ALA A 383 -49.02 22.66 5.33
CA ALA A 383 -47.57 22.56 5.32
C ALA A 383 -46.94 23.91 5.64
N HIS A 384 -46.03 23.90 6.61
CA HIS A 384 -45.26 25.05 7.05
C HIS A 384 -43.83 24.92 6.57
N LEU A 385 -43.40 25.86 5.73
CA LEU A 385 -42.09 25.87 5.08
C LEU A 385 -41.12 26.79 5.81
N SER A 386 -39.87 26.35 5.96
CA SER A 386 -38.75 27.21 6.33
C SER A 386 -37.49 26.82 5.54
N LEU A 387 -36.76 27.82 5.06
CA LEU A 387 -35.45 27.62 4.42
C LEU A 387 -34.38 28.23 5.29
N GLN A 388 -33.32 27.47 5.58
CA GLN A 388 -32.19 27.95 6.35
C GLN A 388 -30.88 27.56 5.67
N GLN A 389 -29.86 28.41 5.82
CA GLN A 389 -28.49 28.07 5.45
C GLN A 389 -27.68 27.80 6.70
N SER A 390 -26.99 26.66 6.73
CA SER A 390 -25.98 26.36 7.75
C SER A 390 -24.66 26.01 7.06
N GLY A 391 -23.70 26.95 7.11
CA GLY A 391 -22.43 26.84 6.41
C GLY A 391 -22.60 26.70 4.89
N LYS A 392 -22.25 25.53 4.36
CA LYS A 392 -22.35 25.18 2.92
C LYS A 392 -23.57 24.32 2.58
N ILE A 393 -24.57 24.25 3.46
CA ILE A 393 -25.77 23.42 3.27
C ILE A 393 -27.00 24.32 3.34
N ILE A 394 -27.87 24.20 2.34
CA ILE A 394 -29.22 24.77 2.33
C ILE A 394 -30.17 23.68 2.84
N THR A 395 -31.02 24.01 3.80
CA THR A 395 -32.01 23.10 4.37
C THR A 395 -33.40 23.68 4.17
N LEU A 396 -34.26 22.94 3.44
CA LEU A 396 -35.70 23.17 3.40
C LEU A 396 -36.35 22.24 4.42
N ALA A 397 -36.97 22.82 5.45
CA ALA A 397 -37.78 22.11 6.42
C ALA A 397 -39.27 22.33 6.10
N ILE A 398 -40.00 21.22 5.95
CA ILE A 398 -41.43 21.17 5.67
C ILE A 398 -42.09 20.48 6.86
N ARG A 399 -42.82 21.24 7.68
CA ARG A 399 -43.55 20.73 8.84
C ARG A 399 -45.02 20.62 8.50
N ASP A 400 -45.61 19.45 8.69
CA ASP A 400 -47.04 19.25 8.50
C ASP A 400 -47.82 19.15 9.82
N GLU A 401 -49.16 19.15 9.77
CA GLU A 401 -50.03 19.00 10.95
C GLU A 401 -50.69 17.61 11.00
N GLY A 402 -50.03 16.61 10.42
CA GLY A 402 -50.52 15.24 10.31
C GLY A 402 -50.32 14.39 11.58
N PRO A 403 -50.69 13.11 11.53
CA PRO A 403 -50.47 12.17 12.62
C PRO A 403 -49.00 11.77 12.83
N GLY A 404 -48.10 12.16 11.90
CA GLY A 404 -46.72 11.67 11.86
C GLY A 404 -46.60 10.23 11.33
N ILE A 405 -45.43 9.63 11.50
CA ILE A 405 -45.11 8.27 11.02
C ILE A 405 -44.53 7.46 12.19
N PRO A 406 -44.93 6.20 12.42
CA PRO A 406 -44.30 5.35 13.43
C PRO A 406 -42.77 5.28 13.24
N GLN A 407 -42.01 5.37 14.35
CA GLN A 407 -40.54 5.47 14.29
C GLN A 407 -39.88 4.33 13.49
N ALA A 408 -40.45 3.12 13.55
CA ALA A 408 -39.97 1.94 12.83
C ALA A 408 -40.17 2.02 11.31
N GLU A 409 -41.05 2.90 10.83
CA GLU A 409 -41.46 2.99 9.43
C GLU A 409 -40.88 4.22 8.72
N LEU A 410 -40.24 5.16 9.45
CA LEU A 410 -39.62 6.38 8.90
C LEU A 410 -38.59 6.12 7.79
N ASP A 411 -37.84 5.03 7.88
CA ASP A 411 -36.90 4.63 6.81
C ASP A 411 -37.60 3.85 5.69
N ALA A 412 -38.59 3.04 6.05
CA ALA A 412 -39.29 2.15 5.11
C ALA A 412 -40.17 2.92 4.11
N VAL A 413 -40.72 4.08 4.50
CA VAL A 413 -41.58 4.92 3.64
C VAL A 413 -40.87 5.53 2.43
N PHE A 414 -39.53 5.48 2.39
CA PHE A 414 -38.77 5.83 1.20
C PHE A 414 -38.71 4.68 0.17
N GLY A 415 -39.17 3.48 0.50
CA GLY A 415 -39.23 2.35 -0.40
C GLY A 415 -40.27 2.55 -1.51
N SER A 416 -39.96 2.06 -2.72
CA SER A 416 -40.88 2.14 -3.85
C SER A 416 -42.18 1.40 -3.57
N PHE A 417 -43.31 2.03 -3.87
CA PHE A 417 -44.67 1.49 -3.67
C PHE A 417 -45.07 1.25 -2.21
N VAL A 418 -44.32 1.81 -1.24
CA VAL A 418 -44.64 1.69 0.19
C VAL A 418 -45.69 2.73 0.58
N ARG A 419 -46.75 2.29 1.27
CA ARG A 419 -47.79 3.15 1.86
C ARG A 419 -48.10 2.67 3.28
N LEU A 420 -48.31 3.62 4.20
CA LEU A 420 -48.64 3.35 5.61
C LEU A 420 -50.13 3.02 5.82
N GLU A 421 -51.01 3.51 4.95
CA GLU A 421 -52.44 3.27 5.04
C GLU A 421 -52.85 1.98 4.31
N GLN A 422 -53.56 1.07 5.00
CA GLN A 422 -54.15 -0.14 4.41
C GLN A 422 -55.46 0.10 3.64
N SER A 423 -56.08 1.28 3.78
CA SER A 423 -57.36 1.59 3.16
C SER A 423 -57.17 2.24 1.78
N ARG A 424 -57.77 1.64 0.73
CA ARG A 424 -57.95 2.27 -0.58
C ARG A 424 -58.98 3.41 -0.49
N ASN A 425 -58.70 4.43 0.31
CA ASN A 425 -59.55 5.60 0.33
C ASN A 425 -59.21 6.46 -0.90
N ARG A 426 -60.18 6.63 -1.80
CA ARG A 426 -60.06 7.37 -3.07
C ARG A 426 -59.55 8.82 -2.90
N GLN A 427 -59.63 9.38 -1.69
CA GLN A 427 -59.27 10.79 -1.40
C GLN A 427 -57.77 11.05 -1.19
N THR A 428 -56.95 10.05 -0.83
CA THR A 428 -55.50 10.22 -0.56
C THR A 428 -54.63 9.69 -1.71
N GLY A 429 -55.16 9.72 -2.95
CA GLY A 429 -54.59 9.15 -4.17
C GLY A 429 -53.09 9.37 -4.33
N GLY A 430 -52.31 8.29 -4.24
CA GLY A 430 -50.86 8.30 -4.42
C GLY A 430 -50.29 6.89 -4.45
N LEU A 431 -49.31 6.64 -5.33
CA LEU A 431 -48.72 5.30 -5.52
C LEU A 431 -47.61 4.93 -4.53
N GLY A 432 -47.28 5.80 -3.56
CA GLY A 432 -46.12 5.62 -2.69
C GLY A 432 -44.78 5.79 -3.43
N LEU A 433 -44.77 6.57 -4.53
CA LEU A 433 -43.55 6.85 -5.30
C LEU A 433 -42.96 8.24 -5.01
N GLY A 434 -43.77 9.19 -4.51
CA GLY A 434 -43.38 10.59 -4.37
C GLY A 434 -42.13 10.81 -3.51
N LEU A 435 -42.10 10.20 -2.32
CA LEU A 435 -40.96 10.27 -1.38
C LEU A 435 -39.71 9.60 -1.95
N THR A 436 -39.84 8.44 -2.60
CA THR A 436 -38.72 7.76 -3.26
C THR A 436 -38.12 8.63 -4.37
N ILE A 437 -38.97 9.21 -5.22
CA ILE A 437 -38.55 10.11 -6.31
C ILE A 437 -37.83 11.33 -5.74
N ALA A 438 -38.41 11.98 -4.71
CA ALA A 438 -37.79 13.12 -4.06
C ALA A 438 -36.41 12.80 -3.47
N ARG A 439 -36.27 11.65 -2.79
CA ARG A 439 -34.99 11.19 -2.23
C ARG A 439 -33.95 10.93 -3.32
N ASN A 440 -34.34 10.29 -4.42
CA ASN A 440 -33.45 10.02 -5.54
C ASN A 440 -32.98 11.33 -6.21
N ILE A 441 -33.87 12.31 -6.38
CA ILE A 441 -33.53 13.64 -6.89
C ILE A 441 -32.54 14.36 -5.97
N ALA A 442 -32.82 14.37 -4.66
CA ALA A 442 -31.96 15.03 -3.69
C ALA A 442 -30.54 14.44 -3.73
N ARG A 443 -30.42 13.10 -3.76
CA ARG A 443 -29.14 12.40 -3.86
C ARG A 443 -28.40 12.70 -5.15
N ALA A 444 -29.11 12.76 -6.28
CA ALA A 444 -28.52 13.14 -7.56
C ALA A 444 -27.98 14.59 -7.56
N ALA A 445 -28.56 15.47 -6.75
CA ALA A 445 -28.07 16.83 -6.50
C ALA A 445 -26.99 16.91 -5.39
N GLY A 446 -26.51 15.77 -4.87
CA GLY A 446 -25.52 15.71 -3.79
C GLY A 446 -26.09 16.03 -2.39
N GLY A 447 -27.41 15.96 -2.24
CA GLY A 447 -28.16 16.19 -1.01
C GLY A 447 -28.79 14.92 -0.42
N GLU A 448 -29.67 15.11 0.57
CA GLU A 448 -30.45 14.02 1.20
C GLU A 448 -31.81 14.54 1.66
N VAL A 449 -32.81 13.65 1.73
CA VAL A 449 -34.11 13.89 2.37
C VAL A 449 -34.20 13.05 3.65
N SER A 450 -34.57 13.66 4.77
CA SER A 450 -34.81 12.99 6.04
C SER A 450 -36.19 13.29 6.60
N LEU A 451 -36.76 12.31 7.31
CA LEU A 451 -38.06 12.41 7.98
C LEU A 451 -37.88 12.25 9.48
N SER A 452 -38.59 13.06 10.25
CA SER A 452 -38.67 12.94 11.71
C SER A 452 -40.03 13.39 12.21
N ASN A 453 -40.53 12.84 13.31
CA ASN A 453 -41.77 13.33 13.91
C ASN A 453 -41.52 14.64 14.66
N HIS A 454 -42.41 15.61 14.48
CA HIS A 454 -42.29 16.89 15.16
C HIS A 454 -42.86 16.80 16.59
N PRO A 455 -42.20 17.38 17.62
CA PRO A 455 -42.65 17.29 19.02
C PRO A 455 -44.07 17.81 19.27
N GLY A 456 -44.53 18.78 18.47
CA GLY A 456 -45.87 19.34 18.53
C GLY A 456 -46.94 18.58 17.73
N GLY A 457 -46.63 17.39 17.22
CA GLY A 457 -47.45 16.66 16.24
C GLY A 457 -47.04 16.99 14.80
N GLY A 458 -47.33 16.08 13.86
CA GLY A 458 -46.94 16.18 12.46
C GLY A 458 -45.60 15.53 12.11
N LEU A 459 -45.31 15.52 10.82
CA LEU A 459 -44.05 15.09 10.24
C LEU A 459 -43.20 16.31 9.85
N LEU A 460 -41.91 16.26 10.19
CA LEU A 460 -40.89 17.17 9.72
C LEU A 460 -40.08 16.49 8.62
N THR A 461 -40.20 17.01 7.41
CA THR A 461 -39.42 16.60 6.24
C THR A 461 -38.31 17.61 5.98
N GLU A 462 -37.07 17.18 6.00
CA GLU A 462 -35.90 18.03 5.73
C GLU A 462 -35.25 17.62 4.41
N LEU A 463 -35.16 18.56 3.47
CA LEU A 463 -34.35 18.43 2.25
C LEU A 463 -33.07 19.26 2.42
N ARG A 464 -31.92 18.59 2.36
CA ARG A 464 -30.59 19.22 2.50
C ARG A 464 -29.87 19.20 1.16
N LEU A 465 -29.40 20.34 0.70
CA LEU A 465 -28.67 20.51 -0.56
C LEU A 465 -27.35 21.26 -0.34
N PRO A 466 -26.27 20.94 -1.08
CA PRO A 466 -25.05 21.71 -1.03
C PRO A 466 -25.23 23.09 -1.67
N LEU A 467 -24.74 24.13 -1.01
CA LEU A 467 -24.67 25.48 -1.53
C LEU A 467 -23.63 25.54 -2.67
N ALA A 468 -23.98 26.18 -3.77
CA ALA A 468 -23.07 26.41 -4.89
C ALA A 468 -21.92 27.31 -4.45
N ALA A 469 -20.68 26.87 -4.74
CA ALA A 469 -19.47 27.61 -4.41
C ALA A 469 -19.29 28.92 -5.20
#